data_AF-A0A0L7TFS6-F1
#
_entry.id   AF-A0A0L7TFS6-F1
#
_cell.length_a   1.000
_cell.length_b   1.000
_cell.length_c   1.000
_cell.angle_alpha   90.00
_cell.angle_beta   90.00
_cell.angle_gamma   90.00
#
_symmetry.space_group_name_H-M   'P 1'
#
loop_
_entity.id
_entity.type
_entity.pdbx_description
1 polymer ?
#
loop_
_entity_poly.entity_id
_entity_poly.type
_entity_poly.pdbx_seq_one_letter_code
_entity_poly.pdbx_strand_id
1 'polypeptide(L)'
;MKSNVEIIRATYEGTSEENAKNLLAVLSPNATWTEAAGFPYAGTYIGAEEIIANVFQRLATEWTDYQAKTHTFLADDNYVAAFGIYSGVYKKTGKAMTASFAHLYRLEDGKIMTMEQYVDSASVMSALA
;
A
#
# COMPACT_ATOMS: atom_id res chain seq x y z
N MET A 1 0.55 -11.13 -22.17
CA MET A 1 1.10 -10.26 -21.10
C MET A 1 0.02 -10.08 -20.06
N LYS A 2 0.37 -9.98 -18.77
CA LYS A 2 -0.62 -9.62 -17.74
C LYS A 2 -1.08 -8.18 -17.97
N SER A 3 -2.35 -7.91 -17.76
CA SER A 3 -2.90 -6.55 -17.72
C SER A 3 -2.42 -5.81 -16.47
N ASN A 4 -2.46 -4.47 -16.50
CA ASN A 4 -2.08 -3.64 -15.35
C ASN A 4 -2.88 -4.01 -14.09
N VAL A 5 -4.18 -4.30 -14.23
CA VAL A 5 -5.01 -4.71 -13.09
C VAL A 5 -4.59 -6.07 -12.52
N GLU A 6 -4.20 -7.03 -13.35
CA GLU A 6 -3.68 -8.33 -12.88
C GLU A 6 -2.32 -8.19 -12.20
N ILE A 7 -1.49 -7.25 -12.66
CA ILE A 7 -0.20 -6.92 -12.04
C ILE A 7 -0.44 -6.40 -10.61
N ILE A 8 -1.28 -5.37 -10.45
CA ILE A 8 -1.57 -4.79 -9.14
C ILE A 8 -2.31 -5.76 -8.24
N ARG A 9 -3.29 -6.52 -8.75
CA ARG A 9 -4.02 -7.51 -7.95
C ARG A 9 -3.09 -8.56 -7.31
N ALA A 10 -2.04 -8.97 -8.03
CA ALA A 10 -1.05 -9.91 -7.52
C ALA A 10 -0.21 -9.37 -6.35
N THR A 11 -0.22 -8.06 -6.08
CA THR A 11 0.46 -7.47 -4.91
C THR A 11 -0.41 -7.48 -3.65
N TYR A 12 -1.65 -7.97 -3.73
CA TYR A 12 -2.59 -8.03 -2.60
C TYR A 12 -3.12 -9.43 -2.29
N GLU A 13 -3.42 -10.23 -3.32
CA GLU A 13 -4.22 -11.45 -3.17
C GLU A 13 -3.42 -12.73 -2.83
N GLY A 14 -2.13 -12.61 -2.54
CA GLY A 14 -1.28 -13.71 -2.06
C GLY A 14 -1.01 -13.67 -0.55
N THR A 15 -0.09 -14.52 -0.11
CA THR A 15 0.52 -14.41 1.22
C THR A 15 1.35 -13.12 1.33
N SER A 16 1.67 -12.67 2.55
CA SER A 16 2.50 -11.47 2.75
C SER A 16 3.85 -11.54 2.04
N GLU A 17 4.47 -12.72 1.99
CA GLU A 17 5.74 -12.94 1.27
C GLU A 17 5.56 -12.85 -0.24
N GLU A 18 4.52 -13.49 -0.79
CA GLU A 18 4.20 -13.44 -2.22
C GLU A 18 3.85 -12.02 -2.67
N ASN A 19 3.05 -11.31 -1.88
CA ASN A 19 2.67 -9.93 -2.14
C ASN A 19 3.89 -9.01 -2.17
N ALA A 20 4.80 -9.13 -1.20
CA ALA A 20 6.04 -8.36 -1.16
C ALA A 20 6.93 -8.68 -2.38
N LYS A 21 7.11 -9.96 -2.71
CA LYS A 21 7.88 -10.39 -3.88
C LYS A 21 7.28 -9.87 -5.19
N ASN A 22 5.96 -9.96 -5.35
CA ASN A 22 5.25 -9.48 -6.53
C ASN A 22 5.37 -7.97 -6.68
N LEU A 23 5.22 -7.22 -5.58
CA LEU A 23 5.38 -5.77 -5.58
C LEU A 23 6.80 -5.36 -6.01
N LEU A 24 7.83 -5.95 -5.41
CA LEU A 24 9.23 -5.64 -5.75
C LEU A 24 9.58 -5.99 -7.21
N ALA A 25 9.01 -7.07 -7.74
CA ALA A 25 9.24 -7.47 -9.12
C ALA A 25 8.68 -6.47 -10.15
N VAL A 26 7.69 -5.68 -9.76
CA VAL A 26 6.98 -4.75 -10.65
C VAL A 26 7.25 -3.28 -10.31
N LEU A 27 8.04 -2.98 -9.28
CA LEU A 27 8.43 -1.62 -8.96
C LEU A 27 9.46 -1.09 -9.97
N SER A 28 9.28 0.13 -10.47
CA SER A 28 10.32 0.84 -11.21
C SER A 28 11.47 1.26 -10.26
N PRO A 29 12.74 1.27 -10.70
CA PRO A 29 13.86 1.74 -9.88
C PRO A 29 13.65 3.17 -9.34
N ASN A 30 12.94 4.01 -10.10
CA ASN A 30 12.64 5.40 -9.74
C ASN A 30 11.16 5.59 -9.38
N ALA A 31 10.47 4.53 -8.95
CA ALA A 31 9.07 4.64 -8.57
C ALA A 31 8.89 5.60 -7.40
N THR A 32 7.88 6.45 -7.44
CA THR A 32 7.51 7.32 -6.32
C THR A 32 6.32 6.75 -5.57
N TRP A 33 6.40 6.72 -4.25
CA TRP A 33 5.38 6.18 -3.37
C TRP A 33 4.97 7.22 -2.35
N THR A 34 3.75 7.72 -2.46
CA THR A 34 3.24 8.79 -1.61
C THR A 34 2.23 8.24 -0.61
N GLU A 35 2.62 8.22 0.65
CA GLU A 35 1.72 7.95 1.78
C GLU A 35 0.97 9.24 2.15
N ALA A 36 -0.32 9.13 2.46
CA ALA A 36 -1.18 10.29 2.68
C ALA A 36 -0.66 11.18 3.82
N ALA A 37 -0.80 12.50 3.69
CA ALA A 37 -0.28 13.46 4.68
C ALA A 37 -0.81 13.26 6.11
N GLY A 38 -2.01 12.69 6.27
CA GLY A 38 -2.60 12.36 7.57
C GLY A 38 -2.24 10.98 8.11
N PHE A 39 -1.62 10.12 7.29
CA PHE A 39 -1.21 8.78 7.68
C PHE A 39 0.11 8.86 8.50
N PRO A 40 0.35 7.98 9.49
CA PRO A 40 1.55 8.08 10.35
C PRO A 40 2.89 7.96 9.62
N TYR A 41 2.88 7.45 8.38
CA TYR A 41 4.06 7.29 7.53
C TYR A 41 4.08 8.26 6.34
N ALA A 42 3.35 9.39 6.47
CA ALA A 42 3.27 10.45 5.47
C ALA A 42 4.63 10.81 4.86
N GLY A 43 4.65 10.94 3.54
CA GLY A 43 5.85 11.29 2.78
C GLY A 43 5.79 10.73 1.36
N THR A 44 6.71 11.19 0.53
CA THR A 44 6.97 10.60 -0.79
C THR A 44 8.34 9.97 -0.77
N TYR A 45 8.39 8.67 -1.08
CA TYR A 45 9.60 7.84 -1.08
C TYR A 45 9.95 7.42 -2.50
N ILE A 46 11.23 7.35 -2.83
CA ILE A 46 11.72 7.04 -4.17
C ILE A 46 12.49 5.73 -4.17
N GLY A 47 12.04 4.79 -5.01
CA GLY A 47 12.67 3.49 -5.18
C GLY A 47 12.40 2.50 -4.04
N ALA A 48 12.69 1.22 -4.31
CA ALA A 48 12.28 0.12 -3.42
C ALA A 48 12.86 0.23 -2.01
N GLU A 49 14.11 0.69 -1.87
CA GLU A 49 14.78 0.77 -0.58
C GLU A 49 14.08 1.75 0.38
N GLU A 50 13.79 2.97 -0.06
CA GLU A 50 13.10 3.97 0.76
C GLU A 50 11.67 3.52 1.10
N ILE A 51 10.97 2.92 0.14
CA ILE A 51 9.60 2.43 0.33
C ILE A 51 9.55 1.32 1.39
N ILE A 52 10.45 0.35 1.32
CA ILE A 52 10.50 -0.74 2.30
C ILE A 52 10.84 -0.20 3.69
N ALA A 53 11.89 0.62 3.79
CA ALA A 53 12.39 1.11 5.07
C ALA A 53 11.36 2.03 5.79
N ASN A 54 10.70 2.90 5.04
CA ASN A 54 9.85 3.95 5.63
C ASN A 54 8.36 3.56 5.70
N VAL A 55 7.91 2.57 4.93
CA VAL A 55 6.50 2.15 4.92
C VAL A 55 6.35 0.71 5.40
N PHE A 56 6.78 -0.27 4.61
CA PHE A 56 6.46 -1.68 4.87
C PHE A 56 7.12 -2.24 6.13
N GLN A 57 8.37 -1.86 6.43
CA GLN A 57 9.04 -2.27 7.66
C GLN A 57 8.33 -1.71 8.90
N ARG A 58 7.85 -0.46 8.84
CA ARG A 58 7.13 0.16 9.96
C ARG A 58 5.76 -0.47 10.15
N LEU A 59 5.03 -0.77 9.07
CA LEU A 59 3.80 -1.56 9.12
C LEU A 59 4.01 -2.91 9.80
N ALA A 60 5.03 -3.67 9.38
CA ALA A 60 5.31 -5.00 9.92
C ALA A 60 5.76 -4.98 11.40
N THR A 61 6.45 -3.93 11.82
CA THR A 61 7.06 -3.86 13.16
C THR A 61 6.18 -3.15 14.17
N GLU A 62 5.42 -2.11 13.78
CA GLU A 62 4.61 -1.30 14.71
C GLU A 62 3.18 -1.83 14.90
N TRP A 63 2.69 -2.69 13.99
CA TRP A 63 1.34 -3.25 14.04
C TRP A 63 1.35 -4.78 14.20
N THR A 64 0.32 -5.30 14.85
CA THR A 64 -0.01 -6.72 14.87
C THR A 64 -1.14 -6.98 13.87
N ASP A 65 -0.97 -8.02 13.05
CA ASP A 65 -1.94 -8.45 12.03
C ASP A 65 -2.42 -7.32 11.11
N TYR A 66 -1.49 -6.44 10.69
CA TYR A 66 -1.81 -5.41 9.72
C TYR A 66 -2.21 -6.04 8.38
N GLN A 67 -3.37 -5.68 7.86
CA GLN A 67 -3.87 -6.18 6.59
C GLN A 67 -4.35 -5.03 5.70
N ALA A 68 -4.13 -5.18 4.41
CA ALA A 68 -4.68 -4.34 3.35
C ALA A 68 -5.55 -5.20 2.44
N LYS A 69 -6.84 -5.32 2.77
CA LYS A 69 -7.75 -6.21 2.05
C LYS A 69 -8.49 -5.44 0.96
N THR A 70 -8.15 -5.69 -0.30
CA THR A 70 -8.80 -5.11 -1.46
C THR A 70 -10.13 -5.78 -1.77
N HIS A 71 -11.12 -5.01 -2.25
CA HIS A 71 -12.41 -5.53 -2.72
C HIS A 71 -12.78 -5.04 -4.13
N THR A 72 -12.15 -3.98 -4.63
CA THR A 72 -12.45 -3.43 -5.96
C THR A 72 -11.17 -2.94 -6.63
N PHE A 73 -11.05 -3.24 -7.91
CA PHE A 73 -10.01 -2.69 -8.77
C PHE A 73 -10.68 -2.03 -9.97
N LEU A 74 -10.28 -0.80 -10.29
CA LEU A 74 -10.65 -0.09 -11.52
C LEU A 74 -9.40 0.17 -12.33
N ALA A 75 -9.48 0.05 -13.65
CA ALA A 75 -8.35 0.32 -14.54
C ALA A 75 -8.80 1.21 -15.69
N ASP A 76 -7.95 2.18 -16.03
CA ASP A 76 -8.10 3.07 -17.17
C ASP A 76 -6.72 3.34 -17.77
N ASP A 77 -6.46 2.77 -18.95
CA ASP A 77 -5.16 2.77 -19.62
C ASP A 77 -4.00 2.36 -18.67
N ASN A 78 -3.16 3.32 -18.31
CA ASN A 78 -1.99 3.14 -17.47
C ASN A 78 -2.27 3.32 -15.98
N TYR A 79 -3.50 3.62 -15.60
CA TYR A 79 -3.91 3.81 -14.22
C TYR A 79 -4.67 2.60 -13.68
N VAL A 80 -4.39 2.26 -12.42
CA VAL A 80 -5.14 1.26 -11.67
C VAL A 80 -5.46 1.82 -10.28
N ALA A 81 -6.73 1.85 -9.92
CA ALA A 81 -7.17 2.17 -8.56
C ALA A 81 -7.55 0.89 -7.82
N ALA A 82 -6.96 0.66 -6.65
CA ALA A 82 -7.31 -0.44 -5.76
C ALA A 82 -8.01 0.11 -4.52
N PHE A 83 -9.22 -0.37 -4.23
CA PHE A 83 -10.01 0.02 -3.06
C PHE A 83 -10.07 -1.13 -2.08
N GLY A 84 -9.99 -0.81 -0.80
CA GLY A 84 -9.98 -1.81 0.25
C GLY A 84 -10.18 -1.27 1.64
N ILE A 85 -10.01 -2.18 2.60
CA ILE A 85 -10.08 -1.91 4.02
C ILE A 85 -8.74 -2.30 4.65
N TYR A 86 -8.14 -1.37 5.38
CA TYR A 86 -7.07 -1.67 6.31
C TYR A 86 -7.64 -2.17 7.64
N SER A 87 -6.91 -3.06 8.28
CA SER A 87 -7.12 -3.43 9.67
C SER A 87 -5.79 -3.74 10.36
N GLY A 88 -5.78 -3.69 11.69
CA GLY A 88 -4.61 -4.06 12.49
C GLY A 88 -4.72 -3.54 13.91
N VAL A 89 -3.82 -3.98 14.79
CA VAL A 89 -3.72 -3.49 16.17
C VAL A 89 -2.38 -2.77 16.34
N TYR A 90 -2.42 -1.51 16.78
CA TYR A 90 -1.19 -0.76 17.01
C TYR A 90 -0.52 -1.27 18.29
N LYS A 91 0.71 -1.81 18.18
CA LYS A 91 1.34 -2.55 19.29
C LYS A 91 1.54 -1.70 20.54
N LYS A 92 1.84 -0.41 20.37
CA LYS A 92 2.16 0.48 21.49
C LYS A 92 0.93 0.80 22.37
N THR A 93 -0.25 0.89 21.77
CA THR A 93 -1.49 1.28 22.46
C THR A 93 -2.43 0.10 22.69
N GLY A 94 -2.25 -0.99 21.95
CA GLY A 94 -3.16 -2.13 21.93
C GLY A 94 -4.50 -1.84 21.24
N LYS A 95 -4.65 -0.68 20.58
CA LYS A 95 -5.90 -0.29 19.92
C LYS A 95 -5.99 -0.85 18.52
N ALA A 96 -7.15 -1.42 18.19
CA ALA A 96 -7.47 -1.86 16.84
C ALA A 96 -7.88 -0.68 15.95
N MET A 97 -7.60 -0.79 14.65
CA MET A 97 -8.09 0.13 13.63
C MET A 97 -8.80 -0.61 12.49
N THR A 98 -9.71 0.10 11.85
CA THR A 98 -10.29 -0.27 10.56
C THR A 98 -10.42 1.02 9.76
N ALA A 99 -9.90 1.06 8.55
CA ALA A 99 -9.89 2.28 7.74
C ALA A 99 -10.07 1.95 6.27
N SER A 100 -10.99 2.63 5.59
CA SER A 100 -11.12 2.53 4.13
C SER A 100 -9.91 3.17 3.45
N PHE A 101 -9.44 2.56 2.37
CA PHE A 101 -8.38 3.12 1.53
C PHE A 101 -8.70 3.01 0.04
N ALA A 102 -8.05 3.88 -0.73
CA ALA A 102 -7.80 3.73 -2.14
C ALA A 102 -6.30 3.93 -2.42
N HIS A 103 -5.73 3.12 -3.31
CA HIS A 103 -4.40 3.35 -3.88
C HIS A 103 -4.53 3.62 -5.36
N LEU A 104 -3.99 4.74 -5.81
CA LEU A 104 -3.91 5.06 -7.23
C LEU A 104 -2.51 4.74 -7.75
N TYR A 105 -2.44 3.77 -8.65
CA TYR A 105 -1.22 3.37 -9.34
C TYR A 105 -1.17 3.97 -10.73
N ARG A 106 0.01 4.43 -11.15
CA ARG A 106 0.36 4.62 -12.57
C ARG A 106 1.42 3.59 -12.95
N LEU A 107 1.19 2.87 -14.04
CA LEU A 107 2.10 1.88 -14.58
C LEU A 107 2.63 2.31 -15.95
N GLU A 108 3.80 1.81 -16.31
CA GLU A 108 4.43 1.99 -17.63
C GLU A 108 5.23 0.72 -17.93
N ASP A 109 5.01 0.10 -19.09
CA ASP A 109 5.65 -1.18 -19.47
C ASP A 109 5.56 -2.29 -18.40
N GLY A 110 4.42 -2.34 -17.71
CA GLY A 110 4.17 -3.31 -16.63
C GLY A 110 4.93 -3.04 -15.33
N LYS A 111 5.51 -1.84 -15.18
CA LYS A 111 6.18 -1.37 -13.97
C LYS A 111 5.39 -0.26 -13.29
N ILE A 112 5.31 -0.29 -11.96
CA ILE A 112 4.75 0.77 -11.15
C ILE A 112 5.70 1.96 -11.19
N MET A 113 5.20 3.09 -11.70
CA MET A 113 5.91 4.36 -11.72
C MET A 113 5.51 5.22 -10.53
N THR A 114 4.23 5.22 -10.16
CA THR A 114 3.74 5.96 -8.99
C THR A 114 2.70 5.15 -8.22
N MET A 115 2.68 5.33 -6.90
CA MET A 115 1.58 4.93 -6.01
C MET A 115 1.23 6.13 -5.14
N GLU A 116 -0.06 6.49 -5.06
CA GLU A 116 -0.56 7.46 -4.10
C GLU A 116 -1.67 6.85 -3.22
N GLN A 117 -1.53 7.00 -1.90
CA GLN A 117 -2.48 6.54 -0.91
C GLN A 117 -3.53 7.59 -0.59
N TYR A 118 -4.78 7.15 -0.55
CA TYR A 118 -5.93 7.87 -0.01
C TYR A 118 -6.53 7.00 1.08
N VAL A 119 -6.64 7.51 2.31
CA VAL A 119 -7.02 6.69 3.46
C VAL A 119 -7.83 7.51 4.46
N ASP A 120 -8.76 6.85 5.15
CA ASP A 120 -9.36 7.39 6.37
C ASP A 120 -8.31 7.45 7.50
N SER A 121 -7.47 8.48 7.44
CA SER A 121 -6.38 8.67 8.38
C SER A 121 -6.85 8.95 9.81
N ALA A 122 -8.06 9.49 10.01
CA ALA A 122 -8.59 9.75 11.34
C ALA A 122 -8.79 8.45 12.14
N SER A 123 -9.32 7.41 11.48
CA SER A 123 -9.46 6.08 12.07
C SER A 123 -8.10 5.45 12.42
N VAL A 124 -7.09 5.62 11.56
CA VAL A 124 -5.72 5.15 11.82
C VAL A 124 -5.12 5.87 13.03
N MET A 125 -5.15 7.21 13.03
CA MET A 125 -4.57 8.04 14.08
C MET A 125 -5.23 7.81 15.45
N SER A 126 -6.53 7.48 15.48
CA SER A 126 -7.23 7.14 16.71
C SER A 126 -6.67 5.90 17.42
N ALA A 127 -6.09 4.95 16.66
CA ALA A 127 -5.41 3.79 17.23
C ALA A 127 -4.01 4.11 17.75
N LEU A 128 -3.36 5.18 17.27
CA LEU A 128 -2.03 5.62 17.74
C LEU A 128 -2.10 6.44 19.03
N ALA A 129 -3.25 7.04 19.32
CA ALA A 129 -3.51 7.86 20.51
C ALA A 129 -3.69 7.02 21.77
#